data_AF-A0AAV1QIU5-F1
#
_entry.id   AF-A0AAV1QIU5-F1
#
_cell.length_a   1.000
_cell.length_b   1.000
_cell.length_c   1.000
_cell.angle_alpha   90.00
_cell.angle_beta   90.00
_cell.angle_gamma   90.00
#
_symmetry.space_group_name_H-M   'P 1'
#
loop_
_entity.id
_entity.type
_entity.pdbx_description
1 polymer ?
#
loop_
_entity_poly.entity_id
_entity_poly.type
_entity_poly.pdbx_seq_one_letter_code
_entity_poly.pdbx_strand_id
1 'polypeptide(L)'
;TLWSTKARLPSELQEERALENKLFFIWQSLYPKEPTCSLTHSTYPPSYFTTINLLDTLMTKRLAGTGTLIGDKPFKKKERGVSEMVVRRSPPEFAVIKWLDNKPVVMATSAYGIEPQDTRRRWSKKEKRSVQVSRPLAIAEYNTNMGGVDLVDRMLSFYRMASRSRKWTVRVVFHFFDLAITNSWLQYRSDCQFLGKKPLKFLDFKLLLGEELITRAQAGIASDSEDDYCQLFAIK
;
A
#
# COMPACT_ATOMS: atom_id res chain seq x y z
N THR A 1 -1.36 14.67 52.71
CA THR A 1 -0.24 14.37 51.78
C THR A 1 -0.72 13.34 50.78
N LEU A 2 -1.25 13.81 49.64
CA LEU A 2 -1.85 12.98 48.60
C LEU A 2 -0.77 12.41 47.64
N TRP A 3 -0.80 11.09 47.49
CA TRP A 3 -0.63 10.31 46.25
C TRP A 3 0.51 10.65 45.28
N SER A 4 1.60 9.92 45.40
CA SER A 4 2.50 9.58 44.29
C SER A 4 2.54 8.07 44.14
N THR A 5 1.64 7.52 43.32
CA THR A 5 1.78 6.18 42.77
C THR A 5 1.68 6.30 41.27
N LYS A 6 2.88 6.41 40.66
CA LYS A 6 3.13 6.28 39.23
C LYS A 6 2.67 4.88 38.82
N ALA A 7 1.41 4.74 38.42
CA ALA A 7 0.85 3.49 37.94
C ALA A 7 1.66 3.03 36.73
N ARG A 8 2.47 1.98 36.94
CA ARG A 8 3.19 1.29 35.87
C ARG A 8 2.14 0.58 35.02
N LEU A 9 1.98 1.03 33.78
CA LEU A 9 1.09 0.40 32.81
C LEU A 9 1.44 -1.10 32.68
N PRO A 10 0.44 -2.00 32.59
CA PRO A 10 0.63 -3.44 32.38
C PRO A 10 1.58 -3.76 31.23
N SER A 11 2.35 -4.85 31.35
CA SER A 11 3.37 -5.27 30.37
C SER A 11 2.80 -5.50 28.97
N GLU A 12 1.57 -6.00 28.85
CA GLU A 12 0.88 -6.18 27.56
C GLU A 12 0.65 -4.86 26.82
N LEU A 13 0.26 -3.79 27.54
CA LEU A 13 0.09 -2.45 26.96
C LEU A 13 1.43 -1.78 26.60
N GLN A 14 2.55 -2.22 27.23
CA GLN A 14 3.88 -1.76 26.87
C GLN A 14 4.41 -2.47 25.61
N GLU A 15 4.12 -3.77 25.44
CA GLU A 15 4.43 -4.51 24.22
C GLU A 15 3.58 -4.05 23.04
N GLU A 16 2.29 -3.77 23.25
CA GLU A 16 1.41 -3.22 22.22
C GLU A 16 1.91 -1.85 21.74
N ARG A 17 2.28 -0.95 22.67
CA ARG A 17 2.97 0.31 22.33
C ARG A 17 4.30 0.11 21.61
N ALA A 18 5.08 -0.91 22.00
CA ALA A 18 6.38 -1.18 21.37
C ALA A 18 6.21 -1.71 19.93
N LEU A 19 5.16 -2.48 19.66
CA LEU A 19 4.78 -2.95 18.33
C LEU A 19 4.22 -1.81 17.48
N GLU A 20 3.34 -0.97 18.04
CA GLU A 20 2.85 0.25 17.39
C GLU A 20 4.01 1.16 16.96
N ASN A 21 5.02 1.33 17.83
CA ASN A 21 6.22 2.10 17.53
C ASN A 21 7.07 1.44 16.43
N LYS A 22 7.24 0.11 16.43
CA LYS A 22 8.00 -0.59 15.38
C LYS A 22 7.34 -0.48 14.01
N LEU A 23 6.02 -0.59 13.95
CA LEU A 23 5.26 -0.49 12.69
C LEU A 23 5.28 0.93 12.14
N PHE A 24 5.21 1.92 13.01
CA PHE A 24 5.41 3.33 12.67
C PHE A 24 6.80 3.56 12.04
N PHE A 25 7.86 2.97 12.60
CA PHE A 25 9.22 3.11 12.05
C PHE A 25 9.39 2.42 10.69
N ILE A 26 8.82 1.21 10.49
CA ILE A 26 8.87 0.51 9.20
C ILE A 26 8.16 1.35 8.13
N TRP A 27 6.98 1.88 8.46
CA TRP A 27 6.22 2.72 7.54
C TRP A 27 6.98 4.02 7.23
N GLN A 28 7.54 4.69 8.24
CA GLN A 28 8.35 5.91 8.06
C GLN A 28 9.64 5.66 7.24
N SER A 29 10.18 4.45 7.25
CA SER A 29 11.35 4.06 6.46
C SER A 29 11.01 3.74 4.99
N LEU A 30 9.76 3.37 4.69
CA LEU A 30 9.32 3.00 3.33
C LEU A 30 8.91 4.21 2.48
N TYR A 31 8.67 5.37 3.09
CA TYR A 31 8.30 6.60 2.37
C TYR A 31 9.50 7.52 2.13
N PRO A 32 9.57 8.17 0.96
CA PRO A 32 10.66 9.09 0.64
C PRO A 32 10.73 10.21 1.68
N LYS A 33 11.95 10.52 2.14
CA LYS A 33 12.22 11.56 3.13
C LYS A 33 12.07 12.99 2.58
N GLU A 34 11.81 13.12 1.28
CA GLU A 34 11.73 14.41 0.58
C GLU A 34 10.37 14.60 -0.09
N PRO A 35 9.78 15.81 -0.02
CA PRO A 35 8.52 16.13 -0.68
C PRO A 35 8.76 16.26 -2.19
N THR A 36 8.68 15.15 -2.92
CA THR A 36 8.67 15.19 -4.40
C THR A 36 7.28 15.61 -4.87
N CYS A 37 7.22 16.81 -5.44
CA CYS A 37 6.10 17.45 -6.15
C CYS A 37 4.99 18.08 -5.30
N SER A 38 4.48 19.21 -5.80
CA SER A 38 3.39 20.07 -5.29
C SER A 38 2.00 19.41 -5.21
N LEU A 39 1.93 18.09 -5.27
CA LEU A 39 0.72 17.30 -5.08
C LEU A 39 0.74 16.76 -3.65
N THR A 40 -0.27 17.11 -2.85
CA THR A 40 -0.45 16.51 -1.52
C THR A 40 -0.57 14.99 -1.68
N HIS A 41 0.49 14.26 -1.37
CA HIS A 41 0.51 12.81 -1.50
C HIS A 41 -0.39 12.21 -0.41
N SER A 42 -1.49 11.57 -0.82
CA SER A 42 -2.41 10.88 0.09
C SER A 42 -1.99 9.43 0.27
N THR A 43 -1.88 9.01 1.52
CA THR A 43 -1.48 7.64 1.88
C THR A 43 -2.66 6.83 2.36
N TYR A 44 -2.68 5.54 2.00
CA TYR A 44 -3.76 4.60 2.34
C TYR A 44 -3.19 3.38 3.05
N PRO A 45 -2.93 3.45 4.37
CA PRO A 45 -2.43 2.31 5.13
C PRO A 45 -3.54 1.29 5.46
N PRO A 46 -3.20 -0.02 5.56
CA PRO A 46 -4.09 -1.03 6.12
C PRO A 46 -4.50 -0.74 7.56
N SER A 47 -5.55 -1.40 8.02
CA SER A 47 -6.06 -1.22 9.39
C SER A 47 -5.04 -1.49 10.47
N TYR A 48 -4.14 -2.44 10.25
CA TYR A 48 -3.06 -2.79 11.17
C TYR A 48 -2.03 -1.66 11.37
N PHE A 49 -1.86 -0.79 10.38
CA PHE A 49 -0.85 0.28 10.42
C PHE A 49 -1.45 1.65 10.77
N THR A 50 -2.77 1.77 10.84
CA THR A 50 -3.42 3.07 11.01
C THR A 50 -3.62 3.38 12.50
N THR A 51 -2.93 4.40 13.00
CA THR A 51 -3.17 4.98 14.34
C THR A 51 -3.41 6.48 14.25
N ILE A 52 -4.08 7.05 15.26
CA ILE A 52 -4.32 8.50 15.34
C ILE A 52 -2.99 9.26 15.39
N ASN A 53 -2.01 8.75 16.15
CA ASN A 53 -0.67 9.34 16.26
C ASN A 53 0.08 9.34 14.92
N LEU A 54 -0.10 8.30 14.10
CA LEU A 54 0.46 8.25 12.75
C LEU A 54 -0.12 9.37 11.88
N LEU A 55 -1.45 9.56 11.89
CA LEU A 55 -2.10 10.63 11.11
C LEU A 55 -1.64 12.02 11.56
N ASP A 56 -1.43 12.23 12.86
CA ASP A 56 -0.90 13.49 13.40
C ASP A 56 0.52 13.78 12.89
N THR A 57 1.35 12.74 12.89
CA THR A 57 2.72 12.85 12.37
C THR A 57 2.71 13.13 10.86
N LEU A 58 1.81 12.48 10.12
CA LEU A 58 1.69 12.66 8.67
C LEU A 58 1.32 14.09 8.30
N MET A 59 0.33 14.63 9.00
CA MET A 59 -0.11 16.01 8.80
C MET A 59 1.00 17.01 9.12
N THR A 60 1.80 16.75 10.16
CA THR A 60 2.99 17.56 10.48
C THR A 60 4.00 17.57 9.34
N LYS A 61 4.13 16.45 8.62
CA LYS A 61 5.00 16.30 7.43
C LYS A 61 4.34 16.75 6.12
N ARG A 62 3.17 17.40 6.16
CA ARG A 62 2.39 17.82 4.99
C ARG A 62 1.97 16.65 4.08
N LEU A 63 1.78 15.47 4.66
CA LEU A 63 1.26 14.29 3.97
C LEU A 63 -0.19 14.04 4.43
N ALA A 64 -1.08 13.81 3.48
CA ALA A 64 -2.43 13.40 3.80
C ALA A 64 -2.48 11.89 4.05
N GLY A 65 -3.35 11.45 4.95
CA GLY A 65 -3.49 10.04 5.30
C GLY A 65 -4.96 9.66 5.43
N THR A 66 -5.33 8.52 4.87
CA THR A 66 -6.66 7.92 4.99
C THR A 66 -6.52 6.44 5.28
N GLY A 67 -6.85 6.01 6.49
CA GLY A 67 -6.67 4.63 6.92
C GLY A 67 -7.89 4.09 7.68
N THR A 68 -8.06 2.77 7.67
CA THR A 68 -9.09 2.10 8.47
C THR A 68 -8.63 2.00 9.92
N LEU A 69 -9.45 2.36 10.90
CA LEU A 69 -9.14 2.15 12.31
C LEU A 69 -9.71 0.81 12.80
N ILE A 70 -8.92 0.08 13.59
CA ILE A 70 -9.40 -1.09 14.32
C ILE A 70 -10.23 -0.56 15.50
N GLY A 71 -11.53 -0.88 15.53
CA GLY A 71 -12.42 -0.40 16.58
C GLY A 71 -13.63 -1.30 16.77
N ASP A 72 -13.83 -1.75 18.02
CA ASP A 72 -14.84 -2.75 18.39
C ASP A 72 -16.22 -2.20 18.72
N LYS A 73 -16.45 -0.89 18.64
CA LYS A 73 -17.74 -0.32 19.09
C LYS A 73 -18.84 -0.64 18.08
N PRO A 74 -19.86 -1.45 18.44
CA PRO A 74 -20.94 -1.78 17.54
C PRO A 74 -21.71 -0.52 17.13
N PHE A 75 -22.16 -0.46 15.88
CA PHE A 75 -23.20 0.48 15.50
C PHE A 75 -24.47 0.12 16.29
N LYS A 76 -25.16 1.11 16.87
CA LYS A 76 -26.57 0.88 17.29
C LYS A 76 -27.33 0.37 16.06
N LYS A 77 -28.34 -0.50 16.22
CA LYS A 77 -29.10 -1.10 15.11
C LYS A 77 -29.56 -0.01 14.11
N LYS A 78 -28.77 0.21 13.07
CA LYS A 78 -29.01 1.18 12.02
C LYS A 78 -29.05 0.46 10.68
N GLU A 79 -29.65 1.12 9.70
CA GLU A 79 -29.73 0.60 8.35
C GLU A 79 -28.37 0.61 7.66
N ARG A 80 -28.21 -0.28 6.70
CA ARG A 80 -27.00 -0.39 5.88
C ARG A 80 -26.84 0.86 5.02
N GLY A 81 -25.62 1.39 4.94
CA GLY A 81 -25.30 2.62 4.21
C GLY A 81 -25.24 3.86 5.09
N VAL A 82 -25.67 3.77 6.36
CA VAL A 82 -25.56 4.90 7.29
C VAL A 82 -24.10 5.22 7.58
N SER A 83 -23.79 6.51 7.49
CA SER A 83 -22.48 7.08 7.75
C SER A 83 -22.59 8.11 8.89
N GLU A 84 -21.63 8.09 9.80
CA GLU A 84 -21.47 9.09 10.86
C GLU A 84 -20.05 9.67 10.77
N MET A 85 -19.90 10.95 11.08
CA MET A 85 -18.59 11.62 11.06
C MET A 85 -18.38 12.40 12.35
N VAL A 86 -17.19 12.26 12.91
CA VAL A 86 -16.69 13.09 14.02
C VAL A 86 -15.44 13.77 13.53
N VAL A 87 -15.39 15.09 13.65
CA VAL A 87 -14.24 15.90 13.22
C VAL A 87 -13.50 16.39 14.45
N ARG A 88 -12.18 16.16 14.50
CA ARG A 88 -11.30 16.82 15.44
C ARG A 88 -10.94 18.19 14.89
N ARG A 89 -11.47 19.25 15.52
CA ARG A 89 -11.21 20.65 15.15
C ARG A 89 -9.91 21.21 15.75
N SER A 90 -9.24 20.45 16.62
CA SER A 90 -7.90 20.80 17.08
C SER A 90 -6.89 20.51 15.97
N PRO A 91 -5.96 21.42 15.67
CA PRO A 91 -4.85 21.13 14.79
C PRO A 91 -4.02 19.93 15.30
N PRO A 92 -3.57 19.01 14.42
CA PRO A 92 -3.97 18.91 13.02
C PRO A 92 -5.41 18.43 12.84
N GLU A 93 -6.19 19.05 11.96
CA GLU A 93 -7.58 18.64 11.75
C GLU A 93 -7.66 17.30 11.03
N PHE A 94 -8.51 16.40 11.51
CA PHE A 94 -8.87 15.17 10.80
C PHE A 94 -10.30 14.75 11.13
N ALA A 95 -10.88 13.97 10.22
CA ALA A 95 -12.20 13.38 10.37
C ALA A 95 -12.10 11.88 10.64
N VAL A 96 -12.96 11.39 11.53
CA VAL A 96 -13.23 9.97 11.72
C VAL A 96 -14.62 9.69 11.19
N ILE A 97 -14.69 8.87 10.15
CA ILE A 97 -15.90 8.48 9.45
C ILE A 97 -16.20 7.03 9.83
N LYS A 98 -17.41 6.77 10.28
CA LYS A 98 -17.92 5.42 10.56
C LYS A 98 -19.02 5.10 9.57
N TRP A 99 -18.85 4.03 8.80
CA TRP A 99 -19.82 3.59 7.80
C TRP A 99 -20.29 2.17 8.08
N LEU A 100 -21.59 1.93 7.96
CA LEU A 100 -22.18 0.62 8.19
C LEU A 100 -22.47 -0.08 6.86
N ASP A 101 -21.66 -1.09 6.51
CA ASP A 101 -21.99 -2.03 5.43
C ASP A 101 -22.58 -3.33 6.04
N ASN A 102 -22.00 -4.51 5.74
CA ASN A 102 -22.31 -5.73 6.48
C ASN A 102 -21.74 -5.70 7.91
N LYS A 103 -20.61 -5.01 8.08
CA LYS A 103 -19.93 -4.76 9.35
C LYS A 103 -19.59 -3.27 9.43
N PRO A 104 -19.52 -2.67 10.63
CA PRO A 104 -19.08 -1.30 10.78
C PRO A 104 -17.63 -1.16 10.34
N VAL A 105 -17.34 -0.17 9.51
CA VAL A 105 -16.00 0.24 9.11
C VAL A 105 -15.74 1.61 9.70
N VAL A 106 -14.66 1.75 10.46
CA VAL A 106 -14.19 3.04 10.98
C VAL A 106 -13.00 3.46 10.16
N MET A 107 -13.01 4.67 9.65
CA MET A 107 -11.95 5.25 8.84
C MET A 107 -11.54 6.59 9.43
N ALA A 108 -10.25 6.87 9.51
CA ALA A 108 -9.74 8.18 9.83
C ALA A 108 -9.06 8.77 8.61
N THR A 109 -9.36 10.02 8.32
CA THR A 109 -8.90 10.72 7.12
C THR A 109 -8.62 12.18 7.43
N SER A 110 -7.52 12.70 6.91
CA SER A 110 -7.20 14.13 6.95
C SER A 110 -7.52 14.87 5.66
N ALA A 111 -8.01 14.16 4.63
CA ALA A 111 -8.27 14.71 3.29
C ALA A 111 -9.76 14.76 2.92
N TYR A 112 -10.58 13.87 3.49
CA TYR A 112 -11.95 13.66 3.04
C TYR A 112 -12.96 13.85 4.17
N GLY A 113 -14.18 14.25 3.78
CA GLY A 113 -15.34 14.29 4.67
C GLY A 113 -16.31 13.14 4.40
N ILE A 114 -17.46 13.19 5.08
CA ILE A 114 -18.59 12.30 4.80
C ILE A 114 -19.22 12.58 3.43
N GLU A 115 -19.21 13.85 3.01
CA GLU A 115 -19.65 14.31 1.70
C GLU A 115 -18.45 14.52 0.77
N PRO A 116 -18.61 14.28 -0.54
CA PRO A 116 -19.81 13.75 -1.19
C PRO A 116 -20.02 12.25 -0.94
N GLN A 117 -21.26 11.79 -1.01
CA GLN A 117 -21.61 10.37 -0.97
C GLN A 117 -21.90 9.81 -2.37
N ASP A 118 -21.38 8.62 -2.65
CA ASP A 118 -21.64 7.85 -3.86
C ASP A 118 -22.51 6.62 -3.51
N THR A 119 -23.30 6.14 -4.46
CA THR A 119 -24.14 4.95 -4.26
C THR A 119 -23.56 3.76 -5.01
N ARG A 120 -23.28 2.67 -4.28
CA ARG A 120 -22.74 1.44 -4.89
C ARG A 120 -23.71 0.28 -4.75
N ARG A 121 -23.88 -0.44 -5.85
CA ARG A 121 -24.63 -1.69 -5.90
C ARG A 121 -23.91 -2.78 -5.09
N ARG A 122 -24.57 -3.34 -4.07
CA ARG A 122 -24.05 -4.41 -3.21
C ARG A 122 -25.07 -5.54 -3.06
N TRP A 123 -24.60 -6.78 -2.99
CA TRP A 123 -25.46 -7.92 -2.69
C TRP A 123 -25.90 -7.90 -1.22
N SER A 124 -27.20 -8.08 -0.97
CA SER A 124 -27.76 -8.27 0.37
C SER A 124 -28.16 -9.73 0.55
N LYS A 125 -27.54 -10.43 1.51
CA LYS A 125 -27.94 -11.81 1.84
C LYS A 125 -29.35 -11.88 2.42
N LYS A 126 -29.77 -10.84 3.15
CA LYS A 126 -31.09 -10.76 3.78
C LYS A 126 -32.21 -10.64 2.75
N GLU A 127 -32.01 -9.81 1.73
CA GLU A 127 -33.03 -9.55 0.70
C GLU A 127 -32.84 -10.42 -0.56
N LYS A 128 -31.77 -11.23 -0.61
CA LYS A 128 -31.37 -12.06 -1.77
C LYS A 128 -31.40 -11.29 -3.10
N ARG A 129 -31.09 -9.99 -3.04
CA ARG A 129 -31.05 -9.10 -4.20
C ARG A 129 -29.91 -8.11 -4.05
N SER A 130 -29.61 -7.45 -5.15
CA SER A 130 -28.68 -6.34 -5.13
C SER A 130 -29.39 -5.08 -4.67
N VAL A 131 -28.87 -4.46 -3.62
CA VAL A 131 -29.35 -3.20 -3.04
C VAL A 131 -28.37 -2.08 -3.35
N GLN A 132 -28.89 -0.86 -3.42
CA GLN A 132 -28.08 0.35 -3.57
C GLN A 132 -27.70 0.83 -2.17
N VAL A 133 -26.40 0.99 -1.91
CA VAL A 133 -25.87 1.38 -0.61
C VAL A 133 -25.07 2.66 -0.76
N SER A 134 -25.46 3.71 -0.04
CA SER A 134 -24.68 4.95 0.03
C SER A 134 -23.35 4.70 0.74
N ARG A 135 -22.27 5.28 0.22
CA ARG A 135 -20.93 5.25 0.81
C ARG A 135 -20.28 6.65 0.72
N PRO A 136 -19.55 7.08 1.76
CA PRO A 136 -18.73 8.28 1.70
C PRO A 136 -17.63 8.17 0.64
N LEU A 137 -17.26 9.30 0.01
CA LEU A 137 -16.13 9.38 -0.93
C LEU A 137 -14.83 8.86 -0.32
N ALA A 138 -14.56 9.15 0.95
CA ALA A 138 -13.38 8.64 1.66
C ALA A 138 -13.23 7.11 1.54
N ILE A 139 -14.34 6.38 1.60
CA ILE A 139 -14.36 4.92 1.48
C ILE A 139 -14.20 4.49 0.03
N ALA A 140 -14.71 5.27 -0.92
CA ALA A 140 -14.50 5.01 -2.34
C ALA A 140 -13.01 5.16 -2.71
N GLU A 141 -12.40 6.28 -2.35
CA GLU A 141 -10.97 6.56 -2.55
C GLU A 141 -10.09 5.49 -1.89
N TYR A 142 -10.33 5.21 -0.60
CA TYR A 142 -9.59 4.15 0.09
C TYR A 142 -9.66 2.81 -0.64
N ASN A 143 -10.84 2.36 -1.09
CA ASN A 143 -10.96 1.10 -1.81
C ASN A 143 -10.28 1.12 -3.19
N THR A 144 -10.20 2.27 -3.85
CA THR A 144 -9.51 2.43 -5.14
C THR A 144 -8.00 2.39 -4.96
N ASN A 145 -7.47 3.06 -3.94
CA ASN A 145 -6.03 3.24 -3.75
C ASN A 145 -5.35 2.12 -2.94
N MET A 146 -6.08 1.43 -2.05
CA MET A 146 -5.52 0.33 -1.25
C MET A 146 -5.08 -0.88 -2.09
N GLY A 147 -5.65 -1.07 -3.27
CA GLY A 147 -5.41 -2.25 -4.11
C GLY A 147 -4.04 -2.30 -4.78
N GLY A 148 -3.20 -1.26 -4.64
CA GLY A 148 -1.88 -1.21 -5.31
C GLY A 148 -0.96 -2.36 -4.91
N VAL A 149 -0.87 -2.66 -3.61
CA VAL A 149 -0.01 -3.74 -3.09
C VAL A 149 -0.54 -5.11 -3.54
N ASP A 150 -1.86 -5.34 -3.41
CA ASP A 150 -2.51 -6.58 -3.85
C ASP A 150 -2.36 -6.80 -5.36
N LEU A 151 -2.32 -5.73 -6.15
CA LEU A 151 -2.10 -5.81 -7.60
C LEU A 151 -0.69 -6.27 -7.92
N VAL A 152 0.33 -5.73 -7.23
CA VAL A 152 1.72 -6.15 -7.40
C VAL A 152 1.89 -7.61 -6.96
N ASP A 153 1.32 -8.00 -5.82
CA ASP A 153 1.37 -9.40 -5.35
C ASP A 153 0.72 -10.37 -6.36
N ARG A 154 -0.44 -9.98 -6.91
CA ARG A 154 -1.09 -10.73 -7.98
C ARG A 154 -0.22 -10.85 -9.23
N MET A 155 0.38 -9.75 -9.69
CA MET A 155 1.26 -9.75 -10.86
C MET A 155 2.48 -10.67 -10.66
N LEU A 156 3.08 -10.63 -9.47
CA LEU A 156 4.20 -11.49 -9.10
C LEU A 156 3.79 -12.98 -9.07
N SER A 157 2.56 -13.28 -8.66
CA SER A 157 2.08 -14.66 -8.57
C SER A 157 1.93 -15.37 -9.91
N PHE A 158 1.62 -14.66 -11.01
CA PHE A 158 1.28 -15.30 -12.29
C PHE A 158 2.45 -16.04 -12.93
N TYR A 159 3.66 -15.47 -12.87
CA TYR A 159 4.85 -16.02 -13.52
C TYR A 159 6.05 -16.02 -12.58
N ARG A 160 5.84 -16.37 -11.31
CA ARG A 160 6.89 -16.38 -10.29
C ARG A 160 8.02 -17.33 -10.66
N MET A 161 9.26 -16.86 -10.53
CA MET A 161 10.45 -17.72 -10.65
C MET A 161 10.45 -18.77 -9.55
N ALA A 162 10.43 -20.03 -9.93
CA ALA A 162 10.48 -21.15 -9.00
C ALA A 162 11.94 -21.55 -8.75
N SER A 163 12.32 -21.67 -7.47
CA SER A 163 13.59 -22.29 -7.07
C SER A 163 13.33 -23.61 -6.36
N ARG A 164 14.09 -24.64 -6.73
CA ARG A 164 14.11 -25.94 -6.01
C ARG A 164 14.89 -25.86 -4.69
N SER A 165 15.56 -24.74 -4.41
CA SER A 165 16.37 -24.57 -3.20
C SER A 165 15.51 -24.38 -1.96
N ARG A 166 15.87 -25.05 -0.86
CA ARG A 166 15.26 -24.83 0.46
C ARG A 166 15.77 -23.57 1.14
N LYS A 167 16.90 -22.99 0.71
CA LYS A 167 17.51 -21.78 1.28
C LYS A 167 16.59 -20.57 1.04
N TRP A 168 16.22 -19.88 2.12
CA TRP A 168 15.31 -18.74 2.05
C TRP A 168 15.94 -17.55 1.30
N THR A 169 17.26 -17.38 1.37
CA THR A 169 18.00 -16.32 0.69
C THR A 169 17.82 -16.39 -0.82
N VAL A 170 17.89 -17.59 -1.41
CA VAL A 170 17.68 -17.81 -2.84
C VAL A 170 16.26 -17.42 -3.26
N ARG A 171 15.24 -17.70 -2.43
CA ARG A 171 13.85 -17.29 -2.70
C ARG A 171 13.70 -15.77 -2.67
N VAL A 172 14.38 -15.10 -1.76
CA VAL A 172 14.36 -13.63 -1.66
C VAL A 172 15.03 -12.98 -2.87
N VAL A 173 16.19 -13.50 -3.32
CA VAL A 173 16.86 -12.99 -4.53
C VAL A 173 15.96 -13.11 -5.76
N PHE A 174 15.33 -14.27 -5.99
CA PHE A 174 14.40 -14.41 -7.11
C PHE A 174 13.16 -13.54 -7.00
N HIS A 175 12.66 -13.30 -5.80
CA HIS A 175 11.56 -12.36 -5.59
C HIS A 175 11.93 -10.93 -6.03
N PHE A 176 13.14 -10.46 -5.72
CA PHE A 176 13.61 -9.15 -6.19
C PHE A 176 13.76 -9.08 -7.72
N PHE A 177 14.21 -10.16 -8.36
CA PHE A 177 14.22 -10.23 -9.82
C PHE A 177 12.81 -10.17 -10.41
N ASP A 178 11.87 -10.94 -9.88
CA ASP A 178 10.48 -10.89 -10.32
C ASP A 178 9.88 -9.48 -10.14
N LEU A 179 10.15 -8.83 -9.01
CA LEU A 179 9.73 -7.45 -8.74
C LEU A 179 10.33 -6.45 -9.74
N ALA A 180 11.63 -6.56 -10.02
CA ALA A 180 12.30 -5.71 -10.99
C ALA A 180 11.70 -5.88 -12.40
N ILE A 181 11.47 -7.13 -12.84
CA ILE A 181 10.86 -7.44 -14.14
C ILE A 181 9.45 -6.88 -14.23
N THR A 182 8.63 -7.05 -13.18
CA THR A 182 7.27 -6.49 -13.13
C THR A 182 7.29 -4.96 -13.21
N ASN A 183 8.19 -4.29 -12.48
CA ASN A 183 8.32 -2.84 -12.54
C ASN A 183 8.77 -2.35 -13.92
N SER A 184 9.75 -3.02 -14.53
CA SER A 184 10.20 -2.71 -15.90
C SER A 184 9.08 -2.89 -16.93
N TRP A 185 8.24 -3.91 -16.80
CA TRP A 185 7.08 -4.08 -17.68
C TRP A 185 6.02 -3.00 -17.50
N LEU A 186 5.76 -2.57 -16.26
CA LEU A 186 4.84 -1.46 -15.98
C LEU A 186 5.34 -0.16 -16.61
N GLN A 187 6.64 0.13 -16.49
CA GLN A 187 7.26 1.28 -17.15
C GLN A 187 7.13 1.18 -18.69
N TYR A 188 7.56 0.06 -19.27
CA TYR A 188 7.44 -0.20 -20.71
C TYR A 188 6.00 -0.04 -21.22
N ARG A 189 5.01 -0.50 -20.45
CA ARG A 189 3.60 -0.34 -20.77
C ARG A 189 3.17 1.13 -20.79
N SER A 190 3.62 1.91 -19.81
CA SER A 190 3.37 3.36 -19.76
C SER A 190 3.99 4.06 -20.97
N ASP A 191 5.22 3.72 -21.32
CA ASP A 191 5.93 4.30 -22.47
C ASP A 191 5.24 3.94 -23.79
N CYS A 192 4.76 2.69 -23.94
CA CYS A 192 3.97 2.28 -25.10
C CYS A 192 2.68 3.09 -25.23
N GLN A 193 1.98 3.34 -24.13
CA GLN A 193 0.76 4.15 -24.14
C GLN A 193 1.04 5.59 -24.59
N PHE A 194 2.11 6.20 -24.09
CA PHE A 194 2.55 7.52 -24.51
C PHE A 194 2.89 7.57 -26.01
N LEU A 195 3.53 6.52 -26.53
CA LEU A 195 3.89 6.38 -27.94
C LEU A 195 2.75 5.89 -28.84
N GLY A 196 1.54 5.66 -28.30
CA GLY A 196 0.40 5.12 -29.05
C GLY A 196 0.59 3.68 -29.55
N LYS A 197 1.53 2.92 -28.98
CA LYS A 197 1.84 1.53 -29.35
C LYS A 197 1.10 0.56 -28.42
N LYS A 198 0.73 -0.59 -28.97
CA LYS A 198 0.17 -1.69 -28.16
C LYS A 198 1.30 -2.38 -27.39
N PRO A 199 1.26 -2.40 -26.04
CA PRO A 199 2.28 -3.06 -25.24
C PRO A 199 2.17 -4.59 -25.36
N LEU A 200 3.31 -5.26 -25.27
CA LEU A 200 3.38 -6.72 -25.11
C LEU A 200 2.70 -7.19 -23.83
N LYS A 201 2.16 -8.42 -23.85
CA LYS A 201 1.67 -9.06 -22.62
C LYS A 201 2.84 -9.36 -21.69
N PHE A 202 2.56 -9.46 -20.40
CA PHE A 202 3.61 -9.61 -19.38
C PHE A 202 4.46 -10.88 -19.59
N LEU A 203 3.85 -12.00 -19.97
CA LEU A 203 4.58 -13.23 -20.28
C LEU A 203 5.54 -13.05 -21.47
N ASP A 204 5.04 -12.49 -22.57
CA ASP A 204 5.83 -12.28 -23.79
C ASP A 204 7.02 -11.35 -23.51
N PHE A 205 6.79 -10.28 -22.74
CA PHE A 205 7.86 -9.38 -22.28
C PHE A 205 8.91 -10.14 -21.46
N LYS A 206 8.48 -11.00 -20.54
CA LYS A 206 9.40 -11.79 -19.70
C LYS A 206 10.20 -12.81 -20.51
N LEU A 207 9.59 -13.43 -21.52
CA LEU A 207 10.27 -14.36 -22.42
C LEU A 207 11.34 -13.64 -23.25
N LEU A 208 11.00 -12.52 -23.89
CA LEU A 208 11.95 -11.71 -24.66
C LEU A 208 13.12 -11.22 -23.79
N LEU A 209 12.83 -10.79 -22.57
CA LEU A 209 13.87 -10.38 -21.63
C LEU A 209 14.80 -11.56 -21.29
N GLY A 210 14.25 -12.76 -21.09
CA GLY A 210 15.03 -13.96 -20.83
C GLY A 210 15.92 -14.34 -22.01
N GLU A 211 15.38 -14.32 -23.23
CA GLU A 211 16.12 -14.59 -24.47
C GLU A 211 17.29 -13.61 -24.64
N GLU A 212 17.03 -12.31 -24.51
CA GLU A 212 18.05 -11.27 -24.64
C GLU A 212 19.17 -11.42 -23.60
N LEU A 213 18.82 -11.73 -22.35
CA LEU A 213 19.81 -11.95 -21.29
C LEU A 213 20.68 -13.19 -21.56
N ILE A 214 20.10 -14.27 -22.10
CA ILE A 214 20.85 -15.47 -22.48
C ILE A 214 21.80 -15.16 -23.65
N THR A 215 21.29 -14.49 -24.69
CA THR A 215 22.10 -14.12 -25.86
C THR A 215 23.27 -13.22 -25.46
N ARG A 216 23.05 -12.22 -24.61
CA ARG A 216 24.13 -11.35 -24.11
C ARG A 216 25.14 -12.10 -23.26
N ALA A 217 24.70 -13.01 -22.41
CA ALA A 217 25.60 -13.84 -21.61
C ALA A 217 26.48 -14.72 -22.51
N GLN A 218 25.90 -15.35 -23.55
CA GLN A 218 26.65 -16.16 -24.52
C GLN A 218 27.63 -15.32 -25.35
N ALA A 219 27.23 -14.11 -25.74
CA ALA A 219 28.10 -13.18 -26.46
C ALA A 219 29.27 -12.66 -25.60
N GLY A 220 29.04 -12.39 -24.30
CA GLY A 220 30.09 -12.02 -23.36
C GLY A 220 31.06 -13.16 -23.04
N ILE A 221 30.56 -14.39 -22.95
CA ILE A 221 31.41 -15.59 -22.79
C ILE A 221 32.30 -15.82 -24.03
N ALA A 222 31.87 -15.38 -25.21
CA ALA A 222 32.67 -15.44 -26.43
C ALA A 222 33.76 -14.34 -26.51
N SER A 223 33.69 -13.29 -25.69
CA SER A 223 34.69 -12.21 -25.63
C SER A 223 35.63 -12.29 -24.42
N ASP A 224 35.40 -13.19 -23.47
CA ASP A 224 36.27 -13.39 -22.30
C ASP A 224 37.49 -14.28 -22.66
N SER A 225 38.36 -13.76 -23.53
CA SER A 225 39.79 -14.09 -23.52
C SER A 225 40.49 -13.13 -22.55
N GLU A 226 40.64 -13.57 -21.31
CA GLU A 226 41.52 -13.18 -20.18
C GLU A 226 42.08 -11.75 -19.94
N ASP A 227 41.88 -10.71 -20.76
CA ASP A 227 42.68 -9.47 -20.65
C ASP A 227 41.95 -8.16 -20.30
N ASP A 228 40.69 -8.14 -19.86
CA ASP A 228 39.98 -6.86 -19.65
C ASP A 228 39.23 -6.69 -18.32
N TYR A 229 39.95 -6.85 -17.19
CA TYR A 229 39.46 -6.44 -15.86
C TYR A 229 39.73 -4.97 -15.50
N CYS A 230 40.13 -4.10 -16.45
CA CYS A 230 40.55 -2.73 -16.12
C CYS A 230 39.72 -1.57 -16.69
N GLN A 231 38.60 -1.78 -17.41
CA GLN A 231 37.87 -0.64 -18.02
C GLN A 231 36.43 -0.38 -17.54
N LEU A 232 36.00 -0.88 -16.37
CA LEU A 232 34.66 -0.60 -15.84
C LEU A 232 34.54 0.64 -14.93
N PHE A 233 35.56 1.52 -14.88
CA PHE A 233 35.48 2.83 -14.19
C PHE A 233 35.89 4.03 -15.06
N ALA A 234 35.83 3.93 -16.39
CA ALA A 234 36.03 5.09 -17.26
C ALA A 234 34.67 5.68 -17.70
N ILE A 235 34.28 6.69 -16.94
CA ILE A 235 33.20 7.64 -17.19
C ILE A 235 33.33 8.27 -18.59
N LYS A 236 32.28 8.18 -19.43
CA LYS A 236 31.60 9.32 -20.07
C LYS A 236 30.35 8.91 -20.84
#